data_AF-A0A968WGC7-F1
#
_entry.id   AF-A0A968WGC7-F1
#
_cell.length_a   1.000
_cell.length_b   1.000
_cell.length_c   1.000
_cell.angle_alpha   90.00
_cell.angle_beta   90.00
_cell.angle_gamma   90.00
#
_symmetry.space_group_name_H-M   'P 1'
#
loop_
_entity.id
_entity.type
_entity.pdbx_description
1 polymer ?
#
loop_
_entity_poly.entity_id
_entity_poly.type
_entity_poly.pdbx_seq_one_letter_code
_entity_poly.pdbx_strand_id
1 'polypeptide(L)'
;MLLGQKHHDHGKLDATLKVYLDSVLKSRPIPANWAEGYEAILDSHLGKAPERFLYGEKQYTPLSFAREVLHFDASDYVYITSFSHHPFYKTFVVEIPDNWANVSYYNVPLNDMMSMAETAITKGFSLMWDADVSNAGFDQRNGYAMQFEKEKPKEIDPDALRRNTIRPFVRNFLKVSSHKTTT
;
A
#
# COMPACT_ATOMS: atom_id res chain seq x y z
N MET A 1 -12.11 -5.42 16.63
CA MET A 1 -11.27 -5.56 17.84
C MET A 1 -11.95 -6.54 18.78
N LEU A 2 -11.21 -7.51 19.33
CA LEU A 2 -11.74 -8.36 20.40
C LEU A 2 -12.06 -7.49 21.63
N LEU A 3 -13.15 -7.81 22.34
CA LEU A 3 -13.59 -7.08 23.52
C LEU A 3 -12.44 -6.87 24.52
N GLY A 4 -12.09 -5.60 24.79
CA GLY A 4 -11.08 -5.20 25.77
C GLY A 4 -9.69 -4.88 25.22
N GLN A 5 -9.40 -5.11 23.94
CA GLN A 5 -8.15 -4.66 23.33
C GLN A 5 -8.22 -3.17 22.92
N LYS A 6 -7.18 -2.40 23.25
CA LYS A 6 -7.06 -0.98 22.91
C LYS A 6 -6.27 -0.71 21.63
N HIS A 7 -5.60 -1.73 21.10
CA HIS A 7 -4.75 -1.67 19.92
C HIS A 7 -5.00 -2.87 19.03
N HIS A 8 -4.76 -2.71 17.74
CA HIS A 8 -4.76 -3.80 16.78
C HIS A 8 -3.46 -4.60 16.93
N ASP A 9 -3.58 -5.92 17.09
CA ASP A 9 -2.47 -6.87 16.95
C ASP A 9 -2.82 -7.86 15.83
N HIS A 10 -2.12 -7.73 14.70
CA HIS A 10 -2.32 -8.57 13.53
C HIS A 10 -1.29 -9.70 13.43
N GLY A 11 -0.40 -9.90 14.41
CA GLY A 11 0.67 -10.90 14.31
C GLY A 11 0.15 -12.32 14.11
N LYS A 12 -0.93 -12.69 14.82
CA LYS A 12 -1.59 -14.00 14.64
C LYS A 12 -2.32 -14.11 13.31
N LEU A 13 -2.95 -13.01 12.85
CA LEU A 13 -3.65 -12.98 11.56
C LEU A 13 -2.65 -13.19 10.42
N ASP A 14 -1.57 -12.42 10.40
CA ASP A 14 -0.50 -12.50 9.39
C ASP A 14 0.12 -13.89 9.33
N ALA A 15 0.52 -14.45 10.47
CA ALA A 15 1.10 -15.79 10.52
C ALA A 15 0.13 -16.86 9.97
N THR A 16 -1.16 -16.73 10.27
CA THR A 16 -2.19 -17.69 9.84
C THR A 16 -2.45 -17.59 8.35
N LEU A 17 -2.63 -16.37 7.84
CA LEU A 17 -2.79 -16.09 6.41
C LEU A 17 -1.57 -16.57 5.61
N LYS A 18 -0.37 -16.35 6.12
CA LYS A 18 0.87 -16.81 5.49
C LYS A 18 0.88 -18.33 5.30
N VAL A 19 0.60 -19.10 6.35
CA VAL A 19 0.55 -20.57 6.26
C VAL A 19 -0.51 -21.03 5.26
N TYR A 20 -1.69 -20.40 5.27
CA TYR A 20 -2.76 -20.72 4.34
C TYR A 20 -2.36 -20.46 2.88
N LEU A 21 -1.88 -19.25 2.58
CA LEU A 21 -1.49 -18.87 1.21
C LEU A 21 -0.28 -19.68 0.73
N ASP A 22 0.72 -19.93 1.58
CA ASP A 22 1.86 -20.81 1.26
C ASP A 22 1.40 -22.23 0.92
N SER A 23 0.31 -22.71 1.54
CA SER A 23 -0.30 -24.01 1.21
C SER A 23 -1.03 -23.98 -0.14
N VAL A 24 -1.85 -22.96 -0.37
CA VAL A 24 -2.55 -22.74 -1.66
C VAL A 24 -1.56 -22.68 -2.82
N LEU A 25 -0.44 -21.99 -2.62
CA LEU A 25 0.60 -21.83 -3.64
C LEU A 25 1.36 -23.12 -3.96
N LYS A 26 1.25 -24.19 -3.17
CA LYS A 26 1.83 -25.51 -3.49
C LYS A 26 0.98 -26.32 -4.47
N SER A 27 -0.29 -25.95 -4.65
CA SER A 27 -1.22 -26.63 -5.55
C SER A 27 -1.23 -25.97 -6.93
N ARG A 28 -1.23 -26.79 -7.99
CA ARG A 28 -1.46 -26.36 -9.37
C ARG A 28 -2.45 -27.34 -10.03
N PRO A 29 -3.61 -26.88 -10.52
CA PRO A 29 -4.09 -25.49 -10.53
C PRO A 29 -4.36 -24.95 -9.11
N ILE A 30 -4.42 -23.62 -8.97
CA ILE A 30 -4.87 -22.99 -7.72
C ILE A 30 -6.33 -23.41 -7.50
N PRO A 31 -6.72 -23.90 -6.30
CA PRO A 31 -8.10 -24.27 -6.02
C PRO A 31 -9.05 -23.10 -6.28
N ALA A 32 -10.15 -23.31 -7.01
CA ALA A 32 -11.05 -22.22 -7.41
C ALA A 32 -11.65 -21.45 -6.23
N ASN A 33 -11.83 -22.12 -5.08
CA ASN A 33 -12.44 -21.57 -3.87
C ASN A 33 -11.42 -21.13 -2.81
N TRP A 34 -10.15 -20.93 -3.17
CA TRP A 34 -9.11 -20.50 -2.21
C TRP A 34 -9.45 -19.19 -1.49
N ALA A 35 -10.22 -18.30 -2.15
CA ALA A 35 -10.62 -17.03 -1.57
C ALA A 35 -11.54 -17.21 -0.35
N GLU A 36 -12.41 -18.23 -0.35
CA GLU A 36 -13.34 -18.49 0.75
C GLU A 36 -12.60 -18.78 2.06
N GLY A 37 -11.52 -19.56 1.99
CA GLY A 37 -10.70 -19.86 3.18
C GLY A 37 -9.89 -18.66 3.65
N TYR A 38 -9.40 -17.84 2.72
CA TYR A 38 -8.73 -16.58 3.02
C TYR A 38 -9.66 -15.59 3.73
N GLU A 39 -10.86 -15.40 3.20
CA GLU A 39 -11.91 -14.54 3.78
C GLU A 39 -12.37 -15.04 5.14
N ALA A 40 -12.56 -16.35 5.32
CA ALA A 40 -12.92 -16.93 6.61
C ALA A 40 -11.87 -16.64 7.71
N ILE A 41 -10.58 -16.66 7.36
CA ILE A 41 -9.51 -16.29 8.29
C ILE A 41 -9.63 -14.80 8.63
N LEU A 42 -9.78 -13.92 7.64
CA LEU A 42 -9.99 -12.49 7.87
C LEU A 42 -11.18 -12.22 8.79
N ASP A 43 -12.34 -12.79 8.48
CA ASP A 43 -13.58 -12.63 9.26
C ASP A 43 -13.41 -13.09 10.71
N SER A 44 -12.68 -14.18 10.95
CA SER A 44 -12.46 -14.69 12.30
C SER A 44 -11.58 -13.78 13.18
N HIS A 45 -10.75 -12.94 12.55
CA HIS A 45 -9.80 -12.05 13.23
C HIS A 45 -10.28 -10.59 13.27
N LEU A 46 -10.90 -10.11 12.19
CA LEU A 46 -11.30 -8.72 12.00
C LEU A 46 -12.80 -8.51 12.22
N GLY A 47 -13.59 -9.59 12.17
CA GLY A 47 -15.04 -9.54 12.10
C GLY A 47 -15.53 -9.44 10.66
N LYS A 48 -16.71 -10.01 10.39
CA LYS A 48 -17.33 -9.94 9.07
C LYS A 48 -17.72 -8.51 8.73
N ALA A 49 -17.35 -8.05 7.54
CA ALA A 49 -17.76 -6.74 7.04
C ALA A 49 -19.29 -6.66 6.91
N PRO A 50 -19.95 -5.62 7.47
CA PRO A 50 -21.39 -5.51 7.39
C PRO A 50 -21.85 -5.14 5.98
N GLU A 51 -22.78 -5.92 5.43
CA GLU A 51 -23.44 -5.58 4.15
C GLU A 51 -24.28 -4.30 4.28
N ARG A 52 -24.83 -4.07 5.49
CA ARG A 52 -25.62 -2.90 5.85
C ARG A 52 -25.33 -2.48 7.28
N PHE A 53 -25.39 -1.17 7.53
CA PHE A 53 -25.27 -0.60 8.87
C PHE A 53 -26.16 0.64 9.04
N LEU A 54 -26.46 0.98 10.28
CA LEU A 54 -27.19 2.20 10.63
C LEU A 54 -26.20 3.33 10.90
N TYR A 55 -26.48 4.51 10.35
CA TYR A 55 -25.79 5.75 10.68
C TYR A 55 -26.83 6.86 10.85
N GLY A 56 -26.96 7.37 12.09
CA GLY A 56 -28.14 8.12 12.49
C GLY A 56 -29.39 7.25 12.37
N GLU A 57 -30.41 7.77 11.69
CA GLU A 57 -31.70 7.10 11.51
C GLU A 57 -31.84 6.36 10.16
N LYS A 58 -30.80 6.39 9.31
CA LYS A 58 -30.83 5.78 7.96
C LYS A 58 -29.91 4.56 7.88
N GLN A 59 -30.37 3.54 7.16
CA GLN A 59 -29.58 2.36 6.83
C GLN A 59 -28.81 2.56 5.52
N TYR A 60 -27.54 2.15 5.50
CA TYR A 60 -26.64 2.27 4.36
C TYR A 60 -25.95 0.94 4.05
N THR A 61 -25.60 0.73 2.78
CA THR A 61 -24.48 -0.14 2.38
C THR A 61 -23.17 0.65 2.39
N PRO A 62 -21.98 0.02 2.47
CA PRO A 62 -20.70 0.72 2.37
C PRO A 62 -20.58 1.64 1.16
N LEU A 63 -21.02 1.19 -0.03
CA LEU A 63 -21.01 1.99 -1.26
C LEU A 63 -21.93 3.20 -1.18
N SER A 64 -23.17 3.03 -0.69
CA SER A 64 -24.09 4.15 -0.54
C SER A 64 -23.60 5.16 0.49
N PHE A 65 -22.97 4.72 1.57
CA PHE A 65 -22.39 5.59 2.59
C PHE A 65 -21.22 6.41 2.04
N ALA A 66 -20.30 5.77 1.32
CA ALA A 66 -19.16 6.46 0.69
C ALA A 66 -19.63 7.58 -0.26
N ARG A 67 -20.65 7.30 -1.08
CA ARG A 67 -21.18 8.29 -2.04
C ARG A 67 -22.04 9.37 -1.37
N GLU A 68 -22.96 8.99 -0.49
CA GLU A 68 -24.02 9.91 -0.01
C GLU A 68 -23.63 10.65 1.27
N VAL A 69 -22.75 10.09 2.10
CA VAL A 69 -22.33 10.68 3.37
C VAL A 69 -20.91 11.22 3.29
N LEU A 70 -19.98 10.45 2.72
CA LEU A 70 -18.58 10.89 2.58
C LEU A 70 -18.34 11.72 1.32
N HIS A 71 -19.28 11.70 0.36
CA HIS A 71 -19.13 12.33 -0.95
C HIS A 71 -17.82 11.95 -1.65
N PHE A 72 -17.40 10.69 -1.48
CA PHE A 72 -16.16 10.17 -2.01
C PHE A 72 -16.34 9.67 -3.44
N ASP A 73 -15.52 10.19 -4.36
CA ASP A 73 -15.33 9.64 -5.69
C ASP A 73 -13.83 9.37 -5.92
N ALA A 74 -13.49 8.15 -6.31
CA ALA A 74 -12.11 7.79 -6.60
C ALA A 74 -11.54 8.57 -7.80
N SER A 75 -12.37 9.04 -8.73
CA SER A 75 -11.90 9.82 -9.89
C SER A 75 -11.41 11.22 -9.54
N ASP A 76 -11.72 11.71 -8.34
CA ASP A 76 -11.27 13.04 -7.87
C ASP A 76 -9.81 13.02 -7.37
N TYR A 77 -9.19 11.84 -7.29
CA TYR A 77 -7.83 11.65 -6.79
C TYR A 77 -6.87 11.23 -7.90
N VAL A 78 -5.63 11.70 -7.80
CA VAL A 78 -4.54 11.36 -8.73
C VAL A 78 -3.30 10.93 -7.97
N TYR A 79 -2.67 9.84 -8.43
CA TYR A 79 -1.39 9.37 -7.91
C TYR A 79 -0.26 10.10 -8.61
N ILE A 80 0.59 10.80 -7.86
CA ILE A 80 1.72 11.57 -8.37
C ILE A 80 3.03 10.98 -7.83
N THR A 81 4.08 10.97 -8.65
CA THR A 81 5.42 10.58 -8.25
C THR A 81 6.48 11.41 -8.98
N SER A 82 7.76 11.27 -8.59
CA SER A 82 8.88 12.00 -9.19
C SER A 82 10.13 11.12 -9.27
N PHE A 83 10.34 10.48 -10.43
CA PHE A 83 11.49 9.64 -10.69
C PHE A 83 12.09 9.88 -12.07
N SER A 84 13.43 9.88 -12.17
CA SER A 84 14.16 10.18 -13.41
C SER A 84 14.42 8.98 -14.33
N HIS A 85 14.12 7.75 -13.88
CA HIS A 85 14.33 6.53 -14.68
C HIS A 85 13.16 6.24 -15.65
N HIS A 86 12.06 6.99 -15.53
CA HIS A 86 10.97 7.05 -16.51
C HIS A 86 10.82 8.49 -17.02
N PRO A 87 10.27 8.68 -18.24
CA PRO A 87 9.98 10.01 -18.77
C PRO A 87 9.05 10.80 -17.85
N PHE A 88 9.31 12.10 -17.68
CA PHE A 88 8.37 13.01 -17.04
C PHE A 88 7.13 13.25 -17.91
N TYR A 89 6.03 13.65 -17.27
CA TYR A 89 4.71 13.90 -17.85
C TYR A 89 4.08 12.68 -18.52
N LYS A 90 4.45 11.49 -18.03
CA LYS A 90 3.92 10.19 -18.43
C LYS A 90 3.54 9.40 -17.18
N THR A 91 2.63 8.45 -17.35
CA THR A 91 2.26 7.51 -16.30
C THR A 91 3.15 6.28 -16.37
N PHE A 92 3.57 5.75 -15.22
CA PHE A 92 4.21 4.44 -15.11
C PHE A 92 3.82 3.76 -13.80
N VAL A 93 4.06 2.45 -13.71
CA VAL A 93 3.81 1.68 -12.48
C VAL A 93 5.04 1.81 -11.60
N VAL A 94 4.91 2.43 -10.43
CA VAL A 94 6.00 2.48 -9.45
C VAL A 94 6.29 1.06 -8.97
N GLU A 95 7.52 0.59 -9.18
CA GLU A 95 7.96 -0.80 -9.01
C GLU A 95 8.31 -1.15 -7.56
N ILE A 96 7.40 -0.89 -6.64
CA ILE A 96 7.53 -1.29 -5.24
C ILE A 96 6.64 -2.51 -4.93
N PRO A 97 7.06 -3.40 -4.01
CA PRO A 97 6.31 -4.62 -3.71
C PRO A 97 4.86 -4.38 -3.23
N ASP A 98 4.62 -3.23 -2.61
CA ASP A 98 3.30 -2.87 -2.07
C ASP A 98 2.33 -2.39 -3.17
N ASN A 99 2.83 -2.02 -4.36
CA ASN A 99 2.01 -1.72 -5.54
C ASN A 99 1.66 -2.98 -6.34
N TRP A 100 1.20 -4.03 -5.65
CA TRP A 100 0.88 -5.34 -6.25
C TRP A 100 -0.27 -5.29 -7.27
N ALA A 101 -1.11 -4.26 -7.21
CA ALA A 101 -2.20 -4.01 -8.16
C ALA A 101 -1.72 -3.32 -9.45
N ASN A 102 -0.43 -2.97 -9.54
CA ASN A 102 0.17 -2.26 -10.68
C ASN A 102 -0.56 -0.94 -11.01
N VAL A 103 -0.93 -0.18 -9.99
CA VAL A 103 -1.53 1.16 -10.18
C VAL A 103 -0.46 2.08 -10.76
N SER A 104 -0.86 2.87 -11.76
CA SER A 104 0.03 3.83 -12.42
C SER A 104 0.01 5.18 -11.72
N TYR A 105 1.19 5.80 -11.65
CA TYR A 105 1.43 7.12 -11.07
C TYR A 105 1.82 8.08 -12.19
N TYR A 106 1.33 9.32 -12.14
CA TYR A 106 1.76 10.37 -13.05
C TYR A 106 3.10 10.95 -12.59
N ASN A 107 4.11 10.83 -13.45
CA ASN A 107 5.48 11.22 -13.14
C ASN A 107 5.73 12.69 -13.48
N VAL A 108 6.19 13.48 -12.53
CA VAL A 108 6.51 14.91 -12.73
C VAL A 108 7.90 15.24 -12.19
N PRO A 109 8.54 16.33 -12.63
CA PRO A 109 9.75 16.83 -11.99
C PRO A 109 9.52 17.13 -10.50
N LEU A 110 10.54 16.95 -9.67
CA LEU A 110 10.45 17.16 -8.21
C LEU A 110 9.90 18.55 -7.86
N ASN A 111 10.36 19.60 -8.53
CA ASN A 111 9.89 20.98 -8.28
C ASN A 111 8.39 21.13 -8.54
N ASP A 112 7.86 20.45 -9.55
CA ASP A 112 6.43 20.48 -9.88
C ASP A 112 5.64 19.72 -8.81
N MET A 113 6.11 18.54 -8.39
CA MET A 113 5.49 17.78 -7.29
C MET A 113 5.39 18.60 -6.01
N MET A 114 6.48 19.31 -5.63
CA MET A 114 6.49 20.18 -4.45
C MET A 114 5.54 21.37 -4.62
N SER A 115 5.54 22.02 -5.80
CA SER A 115 4.63 23.14 -6.08
C SER A 115 3.16 22.71 -6.04
N MET A 116 2.84 21.52 -6.53
CA MET A 116 1.50 20.92 -6.44
C MET A 116 1.10 20.67 -4.98
N ALA A 117 2.00 20.11 -4.18
CA ALA A 117 1.77 19.86 -2.75
C ALA A 117 1.50 21.16 -1.97
N GLU A 118 2.34 22.18 -2.15
CA GLU A 118 2.17 23.49 -1.54
C GLU A 118 0.87 24.17 -1.96
N THR A 119 0.53 24.08 -3.24
CA THR A 119 -0.71 24.64 -3.79
C THR A 119 -1.94 23.96 -3.19
N ALA A 120 -1.93 22.63 -3.06
CA ALA A 120 -3.03 21.87 -2.47
C ALA A 120 -3.27 22.29 -1.02
N ILE A 121 -2.20 22.34 -0.21
CA ILE A 121 -2.27 22.73 1.20
C ILE A 121 -2.76 24.18 1.33
N THR A 122 -2.23 25.11 0.52
CA THR A 122 -2.62 26.53 0.55
C THR A 122 -4.09 26.73 0.17
N LYS A 123 -4.65 25.85 -0.68
CA LYS A 123 -6.06 25.85 -1.06
C LYS A 123 -6.97 25.11 -0.07
N GLY A 124 -6.45 24.62 1.05
CA GLY A 124 -7.22 23.95 2.10
C GLY A 124 -7.43 22.46 1.88
N PHE A 125 -6.71 21.84 0.93
CA PHE A 125 -6.70 20.38 0.76
C PHE A 125 -5.64 19.73 1.65
N SER A 126 -5.86 18.48 2.02
CA SER A 126 -4.83 17.59 2.59
C SER A 126 -4.16 16.76 1.51
N LEU A 127 -3.01 16.16 1.84
CA LEU A 127 -2.29 15.24 0.96
C LEU A 127 -2.20 13.86 1.60
N MET A 128 -2.26 12.81 0.78
CA MET A 128 -1.75 11.49 1.15
C MET A 128 -0.28 11.43 0.75
N TRP A 129 0.61 11.35 1.74
CA TRP A 129 2.06 11.38 1.55
C TRP A 129 2.68 10.07 2.00
N ASP A 130 3.30 9.36 1.06
CA ASP A 130 4.06 8.14 1.32
C ASP A 130 5.55 8.42 1.04
N ALA A 131 6.40 8.14 2.02
CA ALA A 131 7.83 8.43 1.96
C ALA A 131 8.60 7.48 2.88
N ASP A 132 9.89 7.31 2.57
CA ASP A 132 10.78 6.55 3.42
C ASP A 132 10.99 7.25 4.78
N VAL A 133 10.62 6.54 5.84
CA VAL A 133 10.77 6.97 7.24
C VAL A 133 11.89 6.23 7.98
N SER A 134 12.70 5.44 7.28
CA SER A 134 13.76 4.58 7.86
C SER A 134 15.14 5.26 7.97
N ASN A 135 15.17 6.59 8.03
CA ASN A 135 16.38 7.41 8.11
C ASN A 135 16.53 8.11 9.48
N ALA A 136 17.75 8.54 9.84
CA ALA A 136 17.98 9.18 11.15
C ALA A 136 17.36 10.59 11.26
N GLY A 137 16.94 11.15 10.14
CA GLY A 137 16.21 12.40 10.06
C GLY A 137 14.78 12.31 10.57
N PHE A 138 14.18 11.12 10.60
CA PHE A 138 12.79 10.91 10.99
C PHE A 138 12.68 10.41 12.43
N ASP A 139 11.99 11.19 13.28
CA ASP A 139 11.66 10.82 14.65
C ASP A 139 10.17 10.96 14.88
N GLN A 140 9.45 9.84 14.80
CA GLN A 140 8.01 9.79 15.03
C GLN A 140 7.63 10.18 16.46
N ARG A 141 8.48 9.85 17.45
CA ARG A 141 8.17 10.08 18.86
C ARG A 141 8.23 11.57 19.20
N ASN A 142 9.21 12.26 18.63
CA ASN A 142 9.39 13.69 18.82
C ASN A 142 8.69 14.54 17.74
N GLY A 143 8.19 13.91 16.67
CA GLY A 143 7.33 14.54 15.66
C GLY A 143 8.07 15.39 14.63
N TYR A 144 9.27 15.00 14.21
CA TYR A 144 10.03 15.73 13.20
C TYR A 144 10.62 14.84 12.10
N ALA A 145 10.87 15.46 10.94
CA ALA A 145 11.58 14.90 9.81
C ALA A 145 12.58 15.95 9.29
N MET A 146 13.89 15.73 9.46
CA MET A 146 14.94 16.70 9.12
C MET A 146 16.05 16.07 8.28
N GLN A 147 16.54 16.81 7.29
CA GLN A 147 17.73 16.41 6.54
C GLN A 147 18.98 16.99 7.23
N PHE A 148 19.80 16.14 7.84
CA PHE A 148 21.08 16.53 8.42
C PHE A 148 22.21 16.40 7.39
N GLU A 149 23.15 17.35 7.35
CA GLU A 149 24.23 17.44 6.34
C GLU A 149 25.23 16.26 6.35
N LYS A 150 25.11 15.28 7.26
CA LYS A 150 26.16 14.30 7.58
C LYS A 150 25.75 12.83 7.54
N GLU A 151 24.73 12.45 6.78
CA GLU A 151 24.49 11.04 6.52
C GLU A 151 24.97 10.65 5.13
N LYS A 152 25.91 9.70 5.06
CA LYS A 152 26.12 8.95 3.82
C LYS A 152 24.79 8.24 3.53
N PRO A 153 24.27 8.30 2.30
CA PRO A 153 23.10 7.50 1.94
C PRO A 153 23.36 6.06 2.36
N LYS A 154 22.53 5.51 3.25
CA LYS A 154 22.51 4.08 3.43
C LYS A 154 22.08 3.49 2.10
N GLU A 155 22.71 2.39 1.71
CA GLU A 155 22.28 1.65 0.53
C GLU A 155 20.82 1.26 0.74
N ILE A 156 19.92 1.81 -0.08
CA ILE A 156 18.50 1.51 -0.04
C ILE A 156 18.33 0.15 -0.71
N ASP A 157 18.23 -0.90 0.09
CA ASP A 157 17.79 -2.20 -0.39
C ASP A 157 16.34 -2.44 0.05
N PRO A 158 15.35 -2.22 -0.84
CA PRO A 158 13.94 -2.44 -0.54
C PRO A 158 13.62 -3.92 -0.21
N ASP A 159 14.52 -4.85 -0.52
CA ASP A 159 14.38 -6.28 -0.22
C ASP A 159 15.15 -6.74 1.02
N ALA A 160 15.82 -5.85 1.77
CA ALA A 160 16.72 -6.23 2.86
C ALA A 160 16.02 -7.06 3.94
N LEU A 161 14.77 -6.73 4.25
CA LEU A 161 13.92 -7.45 5.20
C LEU A 161 13.39 -8.77 4.62
N ARG A 162 13.14 -8.84 3.31
CA ARG A 162 12.63 -10.06 2.63
C ARG A 162 13.72 -11.12 2.44
N ARG A 163 14.99 -10.71 2.26
CA ARG A 163 16.13 -11.62 2.08
C ARG A 163 16.35 -12.57 3.26
N ASN A 164 16.02 -12.15 4.47
CA ASN A 164 16.19 -12.97 5.68
C ASN A 164 15.02 -13.93 5.96
N THR A 165 13.93 -13.88 5.18
CA THR A 165 12.70 -14.63 5.50
C THR A 165 12.14 -15.48 4.34
N ILE A 166 12.61 -15.31 3.10
CA ILE A 166 12.01 -15.99 1.94
C ILE A 166 13.03 -16.77 1.09
N ARG A 167 12.83 -18.10 1.01
CA ARG A 167 13.50 -19.07 0.14
C ARG A 167 13.15 -18.85 -1.36
N PRO A 168 13.85 -19.48 -2.34
CA PRO A 168 14.10 -19.00 -3.72
C PRO A 168 12.94 -18.61 -4.65
N PHE A 169 11.68 -18.75 -4.23
CA PHE A 169 10.51 -18.60 -5.10
C PHE A 169 10.30 -17.15 -5.60
N VAL A 170 10.60 -16.13 -4.78
CA VAL A 170 10.44 -14.71 -5.15
C VAL A 170 11.45 -14.26 -6.20
N ARG A 171 12.62 -14.92 -6.28
CA ARG A 171 13.65 -14.62 -7.30
C ARG A 171 13.17 -14.85 -8.73
N ASN A 172 12.16 -15.71 -8.93
CA ASN A 172 11.62 -15.99 -10.25
C ASN A 172 10.56 -14.97 -10.69
N PHE A 173 9.83 -14.33 -9.77
CA PHE A 173 8.83 -13.33 -10.15
C PHE A 173 9.49 -12.06 -10.71
N LEU A 174 10.60 -11.61 -10.10
CA LEU A 174 11.38 -10.48 -10.58
C LEU A 174 12.11 -10.76 -11.92
N LYS A 175 12.50 -12.02 -12.18
CA LYS A 175 13.12 -12.41 -13.47
C LYS A 175 12.15 -12.42 -14.65
N VAL A 176 10.85 -12.63 -14.41
CA VAL A 176 9.84 -12.62 -15.48
C VAL A 176 9.55 -11.18 -15.92
N SER A 177 9.60 -10.21 -15.01
CA SER A 177 9.39 -8.79 -15.35
C SER A 177 10.53 -8.16 -16.16
N SER A 178 11.72 -8.77 -16.20
CA SER A 178 12.90 -8.23 -16.90
C SER A 178 13.10 -8.76 -18.33
N HIS A 179 12.11 -9.44 -18.93
CA HIS A 179 12.21 -9.86 -20.32
C HIS A 179 11.95 -8.68 -21.26
N LYS A 180 13.07 -8.09 -21.71
CA LYS A 180 13.24 -7.13 -22.79
C LYS A 180 12.16 -7.22 -23.87
N THR A 181 11.36 -6.17 -24.00
CA THR A 181 10.80 -5.77 -25.31
C THR A 181 11.98 -5.39 -26.19
N THR A 182 12.34 -6.30 -27.09
CA THR A 182 13.25 -6.03 -28.20
C THR A 182 12.36 -5.83 -29.42
N THR A 183 12.25 -4.60 -29.90
CA THR A 183 11.97 -4.28 -31.31
C THR A 183 12.62 -2.95 -31.61
#